data_AF-A0A9X2ZFC5-F1
#
_entry.id   AF-A0A9X2ZFC5-F1
#
_cell.length_a   1.000
_cell.length_b   1.000
_cell.length_c   1.000
_cell.angle_alpha   90.00
_cell.angle_beta   90.00
_cell.angle_gamma   90.00
#
_symmetry.space_group_name_H-M   'P 1'
#
loop_
_entity.id
_entity.type
_entity.pdbx_description
1 polymer ?
#
loop_
_entity_poly.entity_id
_entity_poly.type
_entity_poly.pdbx_seq_one_letter_code
_entity_poly.pdbx_strand_id
1 'polypeptide(L)'
;MKKTINYYILRVMLCMTFLGIFACSSDKETPQDLTVKALTVSTNKIDFENVGNSVDVTVKTEVTAWIMNSSDASWVRFSQAGGTSGTTIVKITALANTTTIARTAIITLSSNEAKSVQVAISQAGLAESDGSFPSYNTSPITADASGMGSSAVELAAKIKLGWNIGNTLEATGGETAWGNPKVTKQLIDLAKASGFNAIRIPCSWNQYLANSVTAQLKTEWLDRVKEVVQYCVDNNMYVLLNIHWDGGWLENNVTEAKKVENNAKQKAFWEQIATHLRGFDEHLLFASANEPAVDNATQMAVLTSYHQTFIDAVRSTGGKNAYRTLVVQGPSTDIDKTNKLMLTLPTDQVANRMMVEVHYYTPYNFALMETDQDWGKMFYYWGADYHSTTDPTRNATYGEEGDLDKLFKSMKTQFVDKGIPVLLGEFGAIRRTTLTGDALTLHLASRAYYLKYVVKQAKANGMLPFYWDAGGIGNNGSGLFDRTNNTVYDSQALSAMLEGLQ
;
A
#
# COMPACT_ATOMS: atom_id res chain seq x y z
N MET A 1 10.83 23.19 69.61
CA MET A 1 10.10 24.46 69.89
C MET A 1 9.36 24.86 68.61
N LYS A 2 8.06 25.23 68.65
CA LYS A 2 7.51 26.61 68.46
C LYS A 2 8.12 27.38 67.26
N LYS A 3 7.40 27.98 66.29
CA LYS A 3 5.95 28.28 66.01
C LYS A 3 5.65 27.93 64.52
N THR A 4 4.43 27.75 63.97
CA THR A 4 3.02 27.80 64.44
C THR A 4 2.29 29.17 64.48
N ILE A 5 1.68 29.60 63.36
CA ILE A 5 0.63 30.64 63.13
C ILE A 5 0.07 30.35 61.71
N ASN A 6 -1.19 29.97 61.40
CA ASN A 6 -2.56 30.46 61.70
C ASN A 6 -2.90 31.80 61.00
N TYR A 7 -4.04 31.98 60.32
CA TYR A 7 -5.41 32.23 60.81
C TYR A 7 -6.42 31.91 59.67
N TYR A 8 -7.56 31.19 59.87
CA TYR A 8 -8.90 31.65 60.34
C TYR A 8 -9.60 32.64 59.38
N ILE A 9 -10.93 32.64 59.13
CA ILE A 9 -12.13 32.63 60.03
C ILE A 9 -13.42 32.30 59.17
N LEU A 10 -14.66 31.98 59.61
CA LEU A 10 -15.19 31.22 60.78
C LEU A 10 -16.76 31.04 60.76
N ARG A 11 -17.30 29.92 60.22
CA ARG A 11 -18.60 29.28 60.63
C ARG A 11 -19.93 30.06 60.31
N VAL A 12 -21.18 29.69 60.70
CA VAL A 12 -21.80 28.55 61.46
C VAL A 12 -23.28 28.29 61.04
N MET A 13 -23.92 27.22 61.56
CA MET A 13 -25.35 26.82 61.37
C MET A 13 -26.37 27.66 62.18
N LEU A 14 -27.67 27.64 61.82
CA LEU A 14 -28.76 27.42 62.80
C LEU A 14 -30.07 26.89 62.17
N CYS A 15 -30.98 26.35 63.00
CA CYS A 15 -32.24 25.70 62.64
C CYS A 15 -33.47 26.60 62.91
N MET A 16 -34.65 26.21 62.40
CA MET A 16 -35.94 26.47 63.08
C MET A 16 -37.03 25.44 62.69
N THR A 17 -38.14 25.45 63.43
CA THR A 17 -39.20 24.42 63.48
C THR A 17 -40.60 25.04 63.38
N PHE A 18 -41.63 24.30 62.93
CA PHE A 18 -42.87 24.04 63.70
C PHE A 18 -43.85 23.07 63.00
N LEU A 19 -44.86 22.58 63.73
CA LEU A 19 -45.99 21.79 63.23
C LEU A 19 -47.18 22.68 62.81
N GLY A 20 -48.06 22.13 61.95
CA GLY A 20 -49.43 22.59 61.76
C GLY A 20 -50.34 21.43 61.36
N ILE A 21 -51.51 21.30 62.00
CA ILE A 21 -52.55 20.31 61.69
C ILE A 21 -53.86 21.04 61.42
N PHE A 22 -54.55 20.73 60.34
CA PHE A 22 -55.98 20.96 60.17
C PHE A 22 -56.60 19.84 59.33
N ALA A 23 -57.91 19.63 59.48
CA ALA A 23 -58.61 18.45 58.96
C ALA A 23 -59.83 18.82 58.09
N CYS A 24 -60.16 17.89 57.18
CA CYS A 24 -61.46 17.67 56.55
C CYS A 24 -62.27 18.86 56.00
N SER A 25 -62.34 18.94 54.67
CA SER A 25 -63.65 18.85 54.00
C SER A 25 -63.51 17.91 52.79
N SER A 26 -64.62 17.26 52.39
CA SER A 26 -64.60 16.22 51.36
C SER A 26 -65.66 16.48 50.29
N ASP A 27 -65.23 17.01 49.15
CA ASP A 27 -66.01 16.95 47.91
C ASP A 27 -65.55 15.76 47.07
N LYS A 28 -66.52 14.99 46.58
CA LYS A 28 -66.29 13.77 45.80
C LYS A 28 -66.22 14.08 44.31
N GLU A 29 -65.06 14.50 43.83
CA GLU A 29 -64.74 14.20 42.44
C GLU A 29 -64.42 12.72 42.33
N THR A 30 -65.23 12.01 41.54
CA THR A 30 -64.99 10.59 41.24
C THR A 30 -63.69 10.51 40.43
N PRO A 31 -62.65 9.79 40.87
CA PRO A 31 -61.46 9.62 40.06
C PRO A 31 -61.86 8.92 38.76
N GLN A 32 -61.77 9.62 37.64
CA GLN A 32 -61.85 8.98 36.34
C GLN A 32 -60.61 8.10 36.24
N ASP A 33 -60.81 6.78 36.19
CA ASP A 33 -59.71 5.81 36.23
C ASP A 33 -58.95 5.84 34.91
N LEU A 34 -58.02 6.80 34.82
CA LEU A 34 -57.13 7.00 33.69
C LEU A 34 -56.12 5.86 33.66
N THR A 35 -56.53 4.74 33.08
CA THR A 35 -55.67 3.61 32.74
C THR A 35 -54.53 4.11 31.86
N VAL A 36 -53.38 4.43 32.47
CA VAL A 36 -52.19 4.94 31.77
C VAL A 36 -51.68 3.83 30.87
N LYS A 37 -51.95 3.96 29.58
CA LYS A 37 -51.63 2.97 28.56
C LYS A 37 -50.13 2.69 28.52
N ALA A 38 -49.77 1.42 28.34
CA ALA A 38 -48.36 1.05 28.23
C ALA A 38 -47.75 1.59 26.93
N LEU A 39 -46.54 2.15 27.02
CA LEU A 39 -45.60 2.34 25.91
C LEU A 39 -44.25 1.80 26.39
N THR A 40 -43.75 0.76 25.74
CA THR A 40 -42.56 0.02 26.18
C THR A 40 -41.67 -0.34 24.99
N VAL A 41 -40.38 -0.51 25.26
CA VAL A 41 -39.33 -0.78 24.28
C VAL A 41 -38.44 -1.91 24.81
N SER A 42 -37.98 -2.82 23.95
CA SER A 42 -37.20 -4.01 24.35
C SER A 42 -35.81 -3.72 24.92
N THR A 43 -35.32 -2.48 24.82
CA THR A 43 -34.10 -2.00 25.48
C THR A 43 -34.20 -0.51 25.79
N ASN A 44 -33.47 -0.05 26.80
CA ASN A 44 -33.23 1.36 27.12
C ASN A 44 -31.83 1.84 26.68
N LYS A 45 -30.99 0.95 26.13
CA LYS A 45 -29.64 1.28 25.64
C LYS A 45 -29.29 0.48 24.38
N ILE A 46 -28.56 1.10 23.44
CA ILE A 46 -27.88 0.41 22.35
C ILE A 46 -26.45 0.94 22.26
N ASP A 47 -25.48 0.04 22.21
CA ASP A 47 -24.08 0.37 21.98
C ASP A 47 -23.68 -0.18 20.60
N PHE A 48 -23.10 0.68 19.77
CA PHE A 48 -22.61 0.33 18.43
C PHE A 48 -21.08 0.39 18.37
N GLU A 49 -20.48 -0.54 17.63
CA GLU A 49 -19.10 -0.41 17.17
C GLU A 49 -18.93 0.75 16.19
N ASN A 50 -17.70 1.17 15.91
CA ASN A 50 -17.44 2.30 15.01
C ASN A 50 -17.84 2.02 13.54
N VAL A 51 -18.01 0.76 13.15
CA VAL A 51 -18.54 0.38 11.83
C VAL A 51 -20.05 0.63 11.73
N GLY A 52 -20.55 0.87 10.51
CA GLY A 52 -21.99 1.04 10.29
C GLY A 52 -22.75 -0.27 10.45
N ASN A 53 -23.78 -0.31 11.30
CA ASN A 53 -24.53 -1.53 11.64
C ASN A 53 -25.96 -1.21 12.11
N SER A 54 -26.80 -2.23 12.26
CA SER A 54 -28.20 -2.13 12.69
C SER A 54 -28.56 -3.09 13.83
N VAL A 55 -29.49 -2.67 14.69
CA VAL A 55 -30.09 -3.47 15.78
C VAL A 55 -31.61 -3.37 15.69
N ASP A 56 -32.30 -4.51 15.79
CA ASP A 56 -33.77 -4.56 15.81
C ASP A 56 -34.31 -4.38 17.24
N VAL A 57 -35.27 -3.46 17.38
CA VAL A 57 -35.86 -3.06 18.65
C VAL A 57 -37.37 -3.24 18.59
N THR A 58 -37.94 -3.93 19.58
CA THR A 58 -39.39 -4.16 19.65
C THR A 58 -40.05 -3.08 20.49
N VAL A 59 -40.98 -2.34 19.88
CA VAL A 59 -41.90 -1.42 20.55
C VAL A 59 -43.20 -2.18 20.83
N LYS A 60 -43.69 -2.16 22.07
CA LYS A 60 -44.98 -2.74 22.46
C LYS A 60 -45.80 -1.70 23.22
N THR A 61 -47.04 -1.48 22.80
CA THR A 61 -47.84 -0.36 23.31
C THR A 61 -49.35 -0.53 23.10
N GLU A 62 -50.12 0.20 23.91
CA GLU A 62 -51.59 0.25 23.88
C GLU A 62 -52.12 1.62 23.40
N VAL A 63 -51.22 2.58 23.15
CA VAL A 63 -51.56 3.95 22.71
C VAL A 63 -52.13 3.95 21.30
N THR A 64 -53.03 4.90 21.00
CA THR A 64 -53.57 5.07 19.65
C THR A 64 -52.47 5.35 18.61
N ALA A 65 -51.54 6.26 18.94
CA ALA A 65 -50.37 6.57 18.12
C ALA A 65 -49.12 6.91 18.96
N TRP A 66 -47.94 6.59 18.42
CA TRP A 66 -46.63 6.98 18.95
C TRP A 66 -45.70 7.46 17.83
N ILE A 67 -44.75 8.33 18.18
CA ILE A 67 -43.75 8.91 17.27
C ILE A 67 -42.36 8.69 17.88
N MET A 68 -41.36 8.39 17.03
CA MET A 68 -39.96 8.17 17.39
C MET A 68 -39.07 9.24 16.76
N ASN A 69 -38.22 9.89 17.56
CA ASN A 69 -37.26 10.91 17.12
C ASN A 69 -35.85 10.61 17.66
N SER A 70 -34.80 10.95 16.92
CA SER A 70 -33.41 10.95 17.41
C SER A 70 -32.97 12.37 17.76
N SER A 71 -32.18 12.54 18.83
CA SER A 71 -31.49 13.80 19.14
C SER A 71 -30.41 14.17 18.11
N ASP A 72 -29.90 13.17 17.37
CA ASP A 72 -29.00 13.36 16.23
C ASP A 72 -29.44 12.44 15.09
N ALA A 73 -30.10 13.03 14.09
CA ALA A 73 -30.57 12.34 12.90
C ALA A 73 -29.52 12.28 11.77
N SER A 74 -28.30 12.77 11.98
CA SER A 74 -27.24 12.70 10.95
C SER A 74 -26.71 11.27 10.79
N TRP A 75 -26.42 10.58 11.90
CA TRP A 75 -25.88 9.22 11.91
C TRP A 75 -26.81 8.15 12.50
N VAL A 76 -27.83 8.49 13.29
CA VAL A 76 -28.85 7.52 13.74
C VAL A 76 -30.06 7.57 12.81
N ARG A 77 -30.45 6.40 12.29
CA ARG A 77 -31.61 6.20 11.40
C ARG A 77 -32.50 5.09 11.96
N PHE A 78 -33.77 5.07 11.55
CA PHE A 78 -34.73 4.03 11.92
C PHE A 78 -35.64 3.65 10.74
N SER A 79 -36.08 2.40 10.67
CA SER A 79 -36.95 1.91 9.58
C SER A 79 -38.34 2.54 9.53
N GLN A 80 -38.83 3.09 10.65
CA GLN A 80 -40.10 3.81 10.75
C GLN A 80 -40.07 4.82 11.89
N ALA A 81 -40.72 5.97 11.69
CA ALA A 81 -40.72 7.11 12.63
C ALA A 81 -41.90 7.11 13.63
N GLY A 82 -42.72 6.06 13.65
CA GLY A 82 -43.93 6.01 14.47
C GLY A 82 -44.74 4.73 14.24
N GLY A 83 -45.90 4.65 14.87
CA GLY A 83 -46.82 3.51 14.75
C GLY A 83 -48.06 3.67 15.64
N THR A 84 -48.82 2.58 15.77
CA THR A 84 -50.08 2.49 16.53
C THR A 84 -50.00 1.41 17.62
N SER A 85 -51.13 1.16 18.30
CA SER A 85 -51.30 0.09 19.30
C SER A 85 -50.93 -1.30 18.74
N GLY A 86 -50.28 -2.13 19.57
CA GLY A 86 -49.84 -3.47 19.24
C GLY A 86 -48.38 -3.73 19.56
N THR A 87 -47.68 -4.39 18.64
CA THR A 87 -46.23 -4.69 18.74
C THR A 87 -45.60 -4.48 17.37
N THR A 88 -44.51 -3.72 17.31
CA THR A 88 -43.82 -3.39 16.06
C THR A 88 -42.30 -3.48 16.24
N ILE A 89 -41.60 -4.02 15.24
CA ILE A 89 -40.13 -4.09 15.24
C ILE A 89 -39.60 -2.90 14.42
N VAL A 90 -38.72 -2.11 15.03
CA VAL A 90 -38.05 -0.97 14.40
C VAL A 90 -36.56 -1.28 14.30
N LYS A 91 -36.01 -1.27 13.08
CA LYS A 91 -34.58 -1.43 12.84
C LYS A 91 -33.90 -0.09 13.07
N ILE A 92 -33.12 0.01 14.14
CA ILE A 92 -32.26 1.16 14.45
C ILE A 92 -30.91 0.95 13.75
N THR A 93 -30.41 1.96 13.06
CA THR A 93 -29.15 1.88 12.29
C THR A 93 -28.25 3.04 12.66
N ALA A 94 -27.01 2.74 13.02
CA ALA A 94 -25.93 3.71 13.13
C ALA A 94 -25.10 3.69 11.84
N LEU A 95 -24.87 4.87 11.25
CA LEU A 95 -23.83 5.02 10.22
C LEU A 95 -22.44 4.84 10.84
N ALA A 96 -21.41 4.59 10.03
CA ALA A 96 -20.04 4.46 10.52
C ALA A 96 -19.56 5.74 11.24
N ASN A 97 -18.79 5.58 12.31
CA ASN A 97 -18.05 6.66 12.96
C ASN A 97 -16.61 6.66 12.44
N THR A 98 -16.32 7.62 11.57
CA THR A 98 -14.99 7.84 10.98
C THR A 98 -14.07 8.70 11.84
N THR A 99 -14.48 9.05 13.07
CA THR A 99 -13.67 9.84 14.02
C THR A 99 -13.22 8.99 15.18
N THR A 100 -12.09 9.32 15.81
CA THR A 100 -11.57 8.61 17.01
C THR A 100 -12.38 8.91 18.28
N ILE A 101 -13.32 9.85 18.21
CA ILE A 101 -14.16 10.27 19.33
C ILE A 101 -15.46 9.46 19.35
N ALA A 102 -15.77 8.85 20.49
CA ALA A 102 -17.05 8.17 20.70
C ALA A 102 -18.21 9.18 20.73
N ARG A 103 -19.34 8.83 20.12
CA ARG A 103 -20.52 9.71 19.97
C ARG A 103 -21.78 9.10 20.57
N THR A 104 -22.71 9.96 20.97
CA THR A 104 -23.94 9.56 21.67
C THR A 104 -25.16 10.30 21.15
N ALA A 105 -26.30 9.60 21.11
CA ALA A 105 -27.61 10.19 20.80
C ALA A 105 -28.68 9.59 21.72
N ILE A 106 -29.86 10.20 21.75
CA ILE A 106 -31.03 9.69 22.46
C ILE A 106 -32.17 9.53 21.47
N ILE A 107 -32.71 8.31 21.36
CA ILE A 107 -33.98 8.07 20.68
C ILE A 107 -35.10 8.26 21.72
N THR A 108 -36.04 9.15 21.43
CA THR A 108 -37.23 9.38 22.27
C THR A 108 -38.48 8.92 21.53
N LEU A 109 -39.25 8.03 22.16
CA LEU A 109 -40.59 7.64 21.75
C LEU A 109 -41.61 8.44 22.58
N SER A 110 -42.56 9.09 21.93
CA SER A 110 -43.57 9.93 22.58
C SER A 110 -44.98 9.60 22.11
N SER A 111 -45.94 9.80 23.01
CA SER A 111 -47.38 9.73 22.75
C SER A 111 -48.09 10.75 23.64
N ASN A 112 -49.34 11.09 23.33
CA ASN A 112 -50.23 11.87 24.20
C ASN A 112 -50.90 11.01 25.29
N GLU A 113 -50.88 9.67 25.15
CA GLU A 113 -51.60 8.74 26.03
C GLU A 113 -50.69 7.99 27.04
N ALA A 114 -49.37 8.16 26.93
CA ALA A 114 -48.37 7.48 27.75
C ALA A 114 -47.14 8.37 28.01
N LYS A 115 -46.37 8.07 29.07
CA LYS A 115 -45.08 8.73 29.32
C LYS A 115 -44.10 8.37 28.20
N SER A 116 -43.30 9.35 27.76
CA SER A 116 -42.26 9.12 26.76
C SER A 116 -41.19 8.14 27.26
N VAL A 117 -40.70 7.29 26.36
CA VAL A 117 -39.62 6.33 26.62
C VAL A 117 -38.35 6.80 25.90
N GLN A 118 -37.20 6.67 26.53
CA GLN A 118 -35.90 7.01 25.94
C GLN A 118 -34.99 5.79 25.82
N VAL A 119 -34.26 5.72 24.71
CA VAL A 119 -33.21 4.74 24.45
C VAL A 119 -31.91 5.51 24.22
N ALA A 120 -30.93 5.29 25.09
CA ALA A 120 -29.60 5.88 24.95
C ALA A 120 -28.80 5.12 23.88
N ILE A 121 -28.29 5.83 22.88
CA ILE A 121 -27.43 5.29 21.83
C ILE A 121 -26.01 5.75 22.09
N SER A 122 -25.06 4.82 22.16
CA SER A 122 -23.64 5.13 22.06
C SER A 122 -23.05 4.49 20.80
N GLN A 123 -22.01 5.11 20.25
CA GLN A 123 -21.18 4.50 19.22
C GLN A 123 -19.71 4.77 19.51
N ALA A 124 -18.90 3.72 19.47
CA ALA A 124 -17.45 3.81 19.65
C ALA A 124 -16.79 4.77 18.64
N GLY A 125 -15.69 5.39 19.05
CA GLY A 125 -14.76 6.01 18.12
C GLY A 125 -13.98 4.95 17.33
N LEU A 126 -13.41 5.33 16.20
CA LEU A 126 -12.34 4.56 15.57
C LEU A 126 -11.20 4.42 16.59
N ALA A 127 -10.82 3.18 16.92
CA ALA A 127 -9.70 2.95 17.82
C ALA A 127 -8.40 3.47 17.20
N GLU A 128 -7.64 4.27 17.94
CA GLU A 128 -6.29 4.65 17.54
C GLU A 128 -5.40 3.42 17.65
N SER A 129 -4.86 2.94 16.53
CA SER A 129 -3.82 1.92 16.54
C SER A 129 -2.54 2.53 17.10
N ASP A 130 -1.97 1.94 18.14
CA ASP A 130 -0.71 2.33 18.78
C ASP A 130 0.55 2.12 17.89
N GLY A 131 0.36 1.68 16.65
CA GLY A 131 1.44 1.21 15.80
C GLY A 131 1.82 -0.26 16.05
N SER A 132 0.95 -1.06 16.67
CA SER A 132 1.10 -2.51 16.72
C SER A 132 -0.06 -3.23 16.03
N PHE A 133 0.24 -3.79 14.85
CA PHE A 133 -0.51 -4.93 14.35
C PHE A 133 -0.05 -6.19 15.09
N PRO A 134 -0.89 -7.24 15.21
CA PRO A 134 -0.43 -8.53 15.71
C PRO A 134 0.76 -9.03 14.88
N SER A 135 1.73 -9.68 15.53
CA SER A 135 2.84 -10.31 14.80
C SER A 135 2.32 -11.56 14.08
N TYR A 136 2.65 -11.65 12.79
CA TYR A 136 2.31 -12.76 11.91
C TYR A 136 3.43 -13.79 11.82
N ASN A 137 4.58 -13.56 12.46
CA ASN A 137 5.59 -14.58 12.70
C ASN A 137 5.15 -15.56 13.80
N THR A 138 4.00 -16.21 13.60
CA THR A 138 3.37 -17.17 14.53
C THR A 138 3.91 -18.59 14.37
N SER A 139 4.80 -18.83 13.40
CA SER A 139 5.42 -20.13 13.13
C SER A 139 6.81 -19.98 12.52
N PRO A 140 7.78 -19.35 13.23
CA PRO A 140 9.19 -19.34 12.83
C PRO A 140 9.74 -20.78 12.83
N ILE A 141 10.71 -21.04 11.94
CA ILE A 141 11.40 -22.34 11.87
C ILE A 141 12.92 -22.11 11.86
N THR A 142 13.69 -23.12 12.28
CA THR A 142 15.16 -23.10 12.24
C THR A 142 15.66 -22.71 10.85
N ALA A 143 16.78 -21.96 10.78
CA ALA A 143 17.38 -21.54 9.53
C ALA A 143 17.73 -22.75 8.63
N ASP A 144 17.47 -22.61 7.33
CA ASP A 144 17.68 -23.65 6.32
C ASP A 144 18.50 -23.07 5.15
N ALA A 145 19.70 -23.59 4.94
CA ALA A 145 20.59 -23.17 3.85
C ALA A 145 20.35 -23.94 2.53
N SER A 146 19.37 -24.86 2.48
CA SER A 146 19.14 -25.70 1.30
C SER A 146 18.72 -24.87 0.07
N GLY A 147 19.54 -24.90 -0.98
CA GLY A 147 19.38 -24.04 -2.16
C GLY A 147 19.64 -22.55 -1.91
N MET A 148 20.27 -22.16 -0.78
CA MET A 148 20.57 -20.76 -0.42
C MET A 148 22.07 -20.46 -0.46
N GLY A 149 22.82 -21.13 -1.34
CA GLY A 149 24.29 -21.14 -1.31
C GLY A 149 24.93 -19.77 -1.55
N SER A 150 24.38 -19.00 -2.50
CA SER A 150 25.05 -17.83 -3.06
C SER A 150 24.99 -16.59 -2.18
N SER A 151 26.12 -15.89 -2.01
CA SER A 151 26.10 -14.48 -1.63
C SER A 151 25.37 -13.63 -2.68
N ALA A 152 25.02 -12.38 -2.33
CA ALA A 152 24.42 -11.42 -3.25
C ALA A 152 25.28 -11.22 -4.51
N VAL A 153 26.61 -11.17 -4.39
CA VAL A 153 27.53 -11.01 -5.54
C VAL A 153 27.51 -12.23 -6.45
N GLU A 154 27.52 -13.45 -5.89
CA GLU A 154 27.44 -14.69 -6.66
C GLU A 154 26.06 -14.88 -7.31
N LEU A 155 24.99 -14.40 -6.66
CA LEU A 155 23.63 -14.42 -7.19
C LEU A 155 23.44 -13.38 -8.31
N ALA A 156 24.00 -12.18 -8.13
CA ALA A 156 24.04 -11.13 -9.14
C ALA A 156 24.73 -11.61 -10.42
N ALA A 157 25.86 -12.32 -10.30
CA ALA A 157 26.58 -12.89 -11.45
C ALA A 157 25.77 -13.94 -12.24
N LYS A 158 24.67 -14.47 -11.69
CA LYS A 158 23.75 -15.38 -12.39
C LYS A 158 22.61 -14.63 -13.09
N ILE A 159 22.25 -13.43 -12.65
CA ILE A 159 21.24 -12.56 -13.27
C ILE A 159 21.89 -11.84 -14.45
N LYS A 160 21.22 -11.84 -15.63
CA LYS A 160 21.75 -11.23 -16.87
C LYS A 160 20.86 -10.11 -17.38
N LEU A 161 19.57 -10.41 -17.54
CA LEU A 161 18.55 -9.46 -17.98
C LEU A 161 17.22 -9.87 -17.37
N GLY A 162 16.57 -8.91 -16.73
CA GLY A 162 15.26 -9.06 -16.12
C GLY A 162 14.14 -8.40 -16.91
N TRP A 163 12.91 -8.83 -16.64
CA TRP A 163 11.68 -8.27 -17.21
C TRP A 163 10.66 -8.03 -16.10
N ASN A 164 10.03 -6.85 -16.07
CA ASN A 164 8.96 -6.54 -15.12
C ASN A 164 7.61 -7.07 -15.62
N ILE A 165 6.83 -7.69 -14.75
CA ILE A 165 5.40 -7.92 -15.00
C ILE A 165 4.57 -6.68 -14.63
N GLY A 166 4.94 -5.53 -15.19
CA GLY A 166 4.33 -4.23 -14.85
C GLY A 166 2.85 -4.15 -15.21
N ASN A 167 2.14 -3.25 -14.53
CA ASN A 167 0.71 -2.98 -14.59
C ASN A 167 -0.18 -4.23 -14.45
N THR A 168 0.19 -5.17 -13.60
CA THR A 168 -0.50 -6.45 -13.35
C THR A 168 -0.72 -6.72 -11.85
N LEU A 169 0.25 -7.30 -11.11
CA LEU A 169 0.04 -7.68 -9.70
C LEU A 169 0.03 -6.49 -8.72
N GLU A 170 0.56 -5.34 -9.13
CA GLU A 170 0.45 -4.06 -8.43
C GLU A 170 -0.87 -3.30 -8.72
N ALA A 171 -1.60 -3.68 -9.78
CA ALA A 171 -2.70 -2.87 -10.29
C ALA A 171 -3.83 -2.64 -9.26
N THR A 172 -4.09 -1.36 -8.95
CA THR A 172 -5.16 -0.96 -8.03
C THR A 172 -6.53 -1.29 -8.64
N GLY A 173 -7.28 -2.15 -7.94
CA GLY A 173 -8.56 -2.71 -8.38
C GLY A 173 -8.52 -4.22 -8.66
N GLY A 174 -7.34 -4.83 -8.74
CA GLY A 174 -7.15 -6.26 -9.01
C GLY A 174 -6.13 -6.53 -10.12
N GLU A 175 -5.65 -7.77 -10.21
CA GLU A 175 -4.58 -8.19 -11.14
C GLU A 175 -4.78 -7.79 -12.61
N THR A 176 -6.02 -7.60 -13.06
CA THR A 176 -6.37 -7.21 -14.43
C THR A 176 -6.93 -5.79 -14.56
N ALA A 177 -6.89 -4.99 -13.49
CA ALA A 177 -7.59 -3.70 -13.43
C ALA A 177 -6.98 -2.63 -14.35
N TRP A 178 -5.68 -2.74 -14.68
CA TRP A 178 -4.98 -1.83 -15.59
C TRP A 178 -4.83 -2.41 -17.01
N GLY A 179 -5.74 -3.31 -17.41
CA GLY A 179 -5.91 -3.80 -18.78
C GLY A 179 -5.11 -5.05 -19.15
N ASN A 180 -4.15 -5.48 -18.32
CA ASN A 180 -3.41 -6.73 -18.53
C ASN A 180 -4.26 -7.97 -18.22
N PRO A 181 -4.05 -9.10 -18.91
CA PRO A 181 -4.58 -10.40 -18.48
C PRO A 181 -3.84 -10.90 -17.25
N LYS A 182 -4.46 -11.84 -16.51
CA LYS A 182 -3.77 -12.54 -15.42
C LYS A 182 -2.50 -13.23 -15.92
N VAL A 183 -1.45 -13.24 -15.12
CA VAL A 183 -0.18 -13.90 -15.46
C VAL A 183 -0.40 -15.40 -15.65
N THR A 184 0.02 -15.92 -16.80
CA THR A 184 0.00 -17.35 -17.15
C THR A 184 1.39 -17.94 -17.07
N LYS A 185 1.52 -19.27 -16.98
CA LYS A 185 2.82 -19.94 -17.14
C LYS A 185 3.37 -19.66 -18.55
N GLN A 186 2.50 -19.65 -19.57
CA GLN A 186 2.86 -19.40 -20.98
C GLN A 186 3.56 -18.05 -21.19
N LEU A 187 3.17 -16.99 -20.46
CA LEU A 187 3.83 -15.69 -20.53
C LEU A 187 5.25 -15.73 -19.94
N ILE A 188 5.46 -16.49 -18.86
CA ILE A 188 6.79 -16.72 -18.27
C ILE A 188 7.66 -17.60 -19.17
N ASP A 189 7.08 -18.64 -19.77
CA ASP A 189 7.74 -19.51 -20.75
C ASP A 189 8.20 -18.70 -21.98
N LEU A 190 7.38 -17.75 -22.45
CA LEU A 190 7.71 -16.80 -23.51
C LEU A 190 8.85 -15.85 -23.09
N ALA A 191 8.79 -15.26 -21.90
CA ALA A 191 9.84 -14.38 -21.40
C ALA A 191 11.18 -15.12 -21.30
N LYS A 192 11.16 -16.36 -20.80
CA LYS A 192 12.32 -17.26 -20.74
C LYS A 192 12.88 -17.58 -22.12
N ALA A 193 12.03 -17.98 -23.06
CA ALA A 193 12.41 -18.28 -24.44
C ALA A 193 12.96 -17.04 -25.18
N SER A 194 12.52 -15.85 -24.79
CA SER A 194 12.98 -14.55 -25.31
C SER A 194 14.34 -14.11 -24.75
N GLY A 195 14.99 -14.90 -23.89
CA GLY A 195 16.34 -14.66 -23.39
C GLY A 195 16.43 -13.96 -22.03
N PHE A 196 15.30 -13.57 -21.43
CA PHE A 196 15.30 -13.11 -20.03
C PHE A 196 15.61 -14.28 -19.09
N ASN A 197 16.27 -14.00 -17.97
CA ASN A 197 16.51 -15.00 -16.93
C ASN A 197 16.17 -14.54 -15.51
N ALA A 198 15.63 -13.34 -15.37
CA ALA A 198 15.00 -12.85 -14.16
C ALA A 198 13.66 -12.19 -14.46
N ILE A 199 12.78 -12.14 -13.46
CA ILE A 199 11.47 -11.50 -13.49
C ILE A 199 11.39 -10.59 -12.26
N ARG A 200 10.96 -9.34 -12.42
CA ARG A 200 10.51 -8.48 -11.31
C ARG A 200 9.00 -8.47 -11.29
N ILE A 201 8.42 -8.68 -10.11
CA ILE A 201 6.98 -8.74 -9.88
C ILE A 201 6.63 -7.55 -8.97
N PRO A 202 6.29 -6.40 -9.57
CA PRO A 202 5.46 -5.39 -8.92
C PRO A 202 4.25 -6.05 -8.25
N CYS A 203 4.06 -5.84 -6.94
CA CYS A 203 2.93 -6.42 -6.24
C CYS A 203 2.34 -5.47 -5.19
N SER A 204 1.01 -5.34 -5.20
CA SER A 204 0.25 -4.59 -4.21
C SER A 204 -0.36 -5.54 -3.17
N TRP A 205 -0.62 -5.04 -1.97
CA TRP A 205 -0.91 -5.84 -0.78
C TRP A 205 -1.93 -5.16 0.13
N ASN A 206 -1.83 -3.84 0.32
CA ASN A 206 -2.73 -3.02 1.15
C ASN A 206 -4.19 -3.03 0.63
N GLN A 207 -4.42 -3.27 -0.66
CA GLN A 207 -5.78 -3.49 -1.20
C GLN A 207 -6.33 -4.92 -0.94
N TYR A 208 -5.48 -5.88 -0.60
CA TYR A 208 -5.83 -7.30 -0.41
C TYR A 208 -5.93 -7.69 1.07
N LEU A 209 -6.39 -6.76 1.92
CA LEU A 209 -6.66 -7.00 3.33
C LEU A 209 -7.92 -7.87 3.53
N ALA A 210 -7.79 -8.93 4.31
CA ALA A 210 -8.90 -9.69 4.90
C ALA A 210 -9.44 -8.99 6.16
N ASN A 211 -8.55 -8.35 6.94
CA ASN A 211 -8.90 -7.53 8.08
C ASN A 211 -7.94 -6.33 8.18
N SER A 212 -8.47 -5.12 8.01
CA SER A 212 -7.68 -3.88 8.01
C SER A 212 -7.24 -3.42 9.40
N VAL A 213 -7.96 -3.80 10.46
CA VAL A 213 -7.59 -3.46 11.86
C VAL A 213 -6.34 -4.24 12.28
N THR A 214 -6.16 -5.45 11.78
CA THR A 214 -5.02 -6.32 12.09
C THR A 214 -3.94 -6.38 11.01
N ALA A 215 -4.12 -5.68 9.88
CA ALA A 215 -3.29 -5.80 8.67
C ALA A 215 -3.19 -7.24 8.10
N GLN A 216 -4.22 -8.07 8.32
CA GLN A 216 -4.26 -9.44 7.80
C GLN A 216 -4.49 -9.42 6.28
N LEU A 217 -3.62 -10.08 5.52
CA LEU A 217 -3.76 -10.29 4.08
C LEU A 217 -4.72 -11.44 3.76
N LYS A 218 -5.38 -11.39 2.62
CA LYS A 218 -6.21 -12.48 2.09
C LYS A 218 -5.33 -13.66 1.68
N THR A 219 -5.71 -14.85 2.12
CA THR A 219 -5.01 -16.10 1.78
C THR A 219 -5.04 -16.33 0.26
N GLU A 220 -6.19 -16.08 -0.39
CA GLU A 220 -6.34 -16.21 -1.85
C GLU A 220 -5.34 -15.34 -2.64
N TRP A 221 -4.95 -14.18 -2.09
CA TRP A 221 -3.95 -13.32 -2.73
C TRP A 221 -2.53 -13.82 -2.50
N LEU A 222 -2.20 -14.24 -1.27
CA LEU A 222 -0.90 -14.86 -0.96
C LEU A 222 -0.66 -16.11 -1.83
N ASP A 223 -1.66 -16.98 -1.96
CA ASP A 223 -1.61 -18.16 -2.84
C ASP A 223 -1.47 -17.77 -4.32
N ARG A 224 -2.15 -16.71 -4.78
CA ARG A 224 -2.01 -16.24 -6.17
C ARG A 224 -0.63 -15.66 -6.46
N VAL A 225 -0.06 -14.86 -5.57
CA VAL A 225 1.31 -14.35 -5.75
C VAL A 225 2.31 -15.51 -5.75
N LYS A 226 2.13 -16.49 -4.86
CA LYS A 226 2.93 -17.72 -4.81
C LYS A 226 2.83 -18.54 -6.09
N GLU A 227 1.66 -18.66 -6.71
CA GLU A 227 1.47 -19.33 -8.00
C GLU A 227 2.31 -18.66 -9.11
N VAL A 228 2.31 -17.33 -9.18
CA VAL A 228 3.10 -16.58 -10.18
C VAL A 228 4.61 -16.69 -9.92
N VAL A 229 5.03 -16.67 -8.65
CA VAL A 229 6.43 -16.95 -8.27
C VAL A 229 6.82 -18.38 -8.67
N GLN A 230 5.96 -19.37 -8.46
CA GLN A 230 6.20 -20.77 -8.83
C GLN A 230 6.40 -20.92 -10.34
N TYR A 231 5.59 -20.28 -11.18
CA TYR A 231 5.79 -20.29 -12.65
C TYR A 231 7.20 -19.84 -13.06
N CYS A 232 7.79 -18.89 -12.33
CA CYS A 232 9.12 -18.35 -12.62
C CYS A 232 10.24 -19.27 -12.11
N VAL A 233 10.10 -19.81 -10.90
CA VAL A 233 11.08 -20.75 -10.32
C VAL A 233 11.09 -22.08 -11.06
N ASP A 234 9.93 -22.59 -11.49
CA ASP A 234 9.82 -23.78 -12.36
C ASP A 234 10.51 -23.60 -13.72
N ASN A 235 10.61 -22.35 -14.21
CA ASN A 235 11.36 -21.98 -15.40
C ASN A 235 12.85 -21.69 -15.12
N ASN A 236 13.34 -21.96 -13.90
CA ASN A 236 14.71 -21.65 -13.46
C ASN A 236 15.06 -20.17 -13.75
N MET A 237 14.16 -19.25 -13.37
CA MET A 237 14.34 -17.80 -13.44
C MET A 237 14.47 -17.22 -12.04
N TYR A 238 15.26 -16.16 -11.90
CA TYR A 238 15.28 -15.35 -10.68
C TYR A 238 14.00 -14.51 -10.59
N VAL A 239 13.53 -14.25 -9.38
CA VAL A 239 12.30 -13.53 -9.09
C VAL A 239 12.59 -12.45 -8.06
N LEU A 240 12.27 -11.20 -8.37
CA LEU A 240 12.26 -10.11 -7.40
C LEU A 240 10.82 -9.69 -7.12
N LEU A 241 10.30 -10.04 -5.93
CA LEU A 241 8.96 -9.66 -5.49
C LEU A 241 9.06 -8.50 -4.50
N ASN A 242 8.22 -7.47 -4.65
CA ASN A 242 8.21 -6.31 -3.75
C ASN A 242 6.85 -6.02 -3.11
N ILE A 243 6.83 -4.99 -2.25
CA ILE A 243 5.66 -4.15 -2.04
C ILE A 243 5.85 -2.95 -2.97
N HIS A 244 4.97 -2.80 -3.94
CA HIS A 244 5.03 -1.72 -4.94
C HIS A 244 4.49 -0.39 -4.34
N TRP A 245 4.16 0.61 -5.17
CA TRP A 245 3.47 1.83 -4.73
C TRP A 245 2.28 1.55 -3.80
N ASP A 246 1.46 0.53 -4.11
CA ASP A 246 0.42 -0.05 -3.24
C ASP A 246 -0.59 0.98 -2.68
N GLY A 247 -0.91 2.00 -3.48
CA GLY A 247 -1.76 3.13 -3.07
C GLY A 247 -1.06 4.19 -2.22
N GLY A 248 0.27 4.23 -2.22
CA GLY A 248 1.11 5.27 -1.63
C GLY A 248 1.35 5.16 -0.12
N TRP A 249 0.86 4.10 0.54
CA TRP A 249 0.81 4.03 2.01
C TRP A 249 2.20 4.11 2.66
N LEU A 250 3.23 3.53 2.04
CA LEU A 250 4.63 3.70 2.42
C LEU A 250 5.30 4.74 1.52
N GLU A 251 5.17 4.56 0.21
CA GLU A 251 5.99 5.24 -0.80
C GLU A 251 5.86 6.77 -0.76
N ASN A 252 4.64 7.30 -0.57
CA ASN A 252 4.41 8.74 -0.49
C ASN A 252 4.40 9.26 0.97
N ASN A 253 4.76 8.41 1.94
CA ASN A 253 4.62 8.63 3.37
C ASN A 253 5.94 8.37 4.14
N VAL A 254 7.08 8.73 3.52
CA VAL A 254 8.40 8.65 4.15
C VAL A 254 8.64 9.87 5.05
N THR A 255 7.92 9.93 6.18
CA THR A 255 7.97 11.03 7.16
C THR A 255 8.00 10.50 8.59
N GLU A 256 8.61 11.25 9.54
CA GLU A 256 8.61 10.89 10.97
C GLU A 256 7.19 10.72 11.53
N ALA A 257 6.21 11.50 11.04
CA ALA A 257 4.81 11.41 11.47
C ALA A 257 4.13 10.08 11.07
N LYS A 258 4.57 9.44 9.98
CA LYS A 258 4.07 8.13 9.53
C LYS A 258 4.98 6.95 9.90
N LYS A 259 6.19 7.23 10.39
CA LYS A 259 7.24 6.25 10.67
C LYS A 259 6.77 5.07 11.53
N VAL A 260 6.01 5.31 12.60
CA VAL A 260 5.56 4.25 13.51
C VAL A 260 4.51 3.36 12.83
N GLU A 261 3.44 3.96 12.30
CA GLU A 261 2.36 3.28 11.56
C GLU A 261 2.89 2.46 10.37
N ASN A 262 3.82 3.04 9.60
CA ASN A 262 4.35 2.39 8.42
C ASN A 262 5.36 1.29 8.75
N ASN A 263 6.20 1.44 9.78
CA ASN A 263 7.00 0.31 10.26
C ASN A 263 6.10 -0.83 10.75
N ALA A 264 5.01 -0.53 11.45
CA ALA A 264 4.04 -1.54 11.89
C ALA A 264 3.46 -2.34 10.70
N LYS A 265 2.97 -1.64 9.67
CA LYS A 265 2.37 -2.29 8.49
C LYS A 265 3.42 -3.04 7.66
N GLN A 266 4.61 -2.44 7.49
CA GLN A 266 5.76 -3.07 6.81
C GLN A 266 6.12 -4.39 7.49
N LYS A 267 6.22 -4.42 8.81
CA LYS A 267 6.44 -5.65 9.58
C LYS A 267 5.31 -6.66 9.35
N ALA A 268 4.06 -6.24 9.53
CA ALA A 268 2.90 -7.13 9.43
C ALA A 268 2.76 -7.78 8.05
N PHE A 269 2.98 -7.03 6.97
CA PHE A 269 2.96 -7.56 5.60
C PHE A 269 4.15 -8.47 5.35
N TRP A 270 5.38 -8.06 5.68
CA TRP A 270 6.55 -8.90 5.40
C TRP A 270 6.62 -10.18 6.23
N GLU A 271 6.12 -10.20 7.48
CA GLU A 271 5.99 -11.45 8.24
C GLU A 271 5.03 -12.44 7.56
N GLN A 272 3.92 -11.97 6.97
CA GLN A 272 2.97 -12.81 6.21
C GLN A 272 3.56 -13.28 4.87
N ILE A 273 4.06 -12.34 4.06
CA ILE A 273 4.62 -12.61 2.72
C ILE A 273 5.81 -13.56 2.83
N ALA A 274 6.76 -13.27 3.72
CA ALA A 274 7.94 -14.10 3.90
C ALA A 274 7.58 -15.50 4.41
N THR A 275 6.68 -15.63 5.40
CA THR A 275 6.25 -16.93 5.92
C THR A 275 5.59 -17.78 4.84
N HIS A 276 4.70 -17.19 4.04
CA HIS A 276 3.97 -17.90 2.98
C HIS A 276 4.88 -18.36 1.82
N LEU A 277 5.90 -17.58 1.49
CA LEU A 277 6.86 -17.85 0.40
C LEU A 277 8.18 -18.50 0.87
N ARG A 278 8.30 -18.86 2.16
CA ARG A 278 9.53 -19.36 2.80
C ARG A 278 10.17 -20.60 2.16
N GLY A 279 9.40 -21.38 1.39
CA GLY A 279 9.88 -22.63 0.76
C GLY A 279 10.81 -22.45 -0.44
N PHE A 280 10.71 -21.31 -1.16
CA PHE A 280 11.52 -21.04 -2.35
C PHE A 280 13.00 -20.88 -2.01
N ASP A 281 13.86 -21.32 -2.93
CA ASP A 281 15.33 -21.27 -2.83
C ASP A 281 15.89 -19.88 -3.20
N GLU A 282 17.18 -19.78 -3.54
CA GLU A 282 17.83 -18.52 -3.94
C GLU A 282 17.29 -17.89 -5.22
N HIS A 283 16.42 -18.57 -5.98
CA HIS A 283 15.74 -17.95 -7.12
C HIS A 283 14.82 -16.80 -6.69
N LEU A 284 14.21 -16.86 -5.51
CA LEU A 284 13.35 -15.79 -5.01
C LEU A 284 14.11 -14.79 -4.11
N LEU A 285 14.10 -13.52 -4.52
CA LEU A 285 14.56 -12.35 -3.78
C LEU A 285 13.35 -11.50 -3.35
N PHE A 286 13.52 -10.70 -2.30
CA PHE A 286 12.51 -9.71 -1.88
C PHE A 286 13.06 -8.28 -1.95
N ALA A 287 12.26 -7.35 -2.47
CA ALA A 287 12.52 -5.91 -2.47
C ALA A 287 11.62 -5.19 -1.46
N SER A 288 12.22 -4.41 -0.55
CA SER A 288 11.54 -3.82 0.59
C SER A 288 10.38 -2.87 0.24
N ALA A 289 10.47 -2.20 -0.91
CA ALA A 289 9.60 -1.11 -1.36
C ALA A 289 9.74 -0.93 -2.90
N ASN A 290 9.40 0.27 -3.39
CA ASN A 290 9.47 0.64 -4.81
C ASN A 290 10.16 2.00 -5.00
N GLU A 291 9.44 3.13 -5.13
CA GLU A 291 10.04 4.47 -5.38
C GLU A 291 9.94 5.43 -4.16
N PRO A 292 10.46 5.07 -2.96
CA PRO A 292 10.14 5.76 -1.70
C PRO A 292 10.50 7.26 -1.72
N ALA A 293 9.50 8.14 -1.63
CA ALA A 293 9.64 9.57 -1.84
C ALA A 293 10.49 10.24 -0.73
N VAL A 294 11.75 10.51 -1.06
CA VAL A 294 12.78 11.05 -0.15
C VAL A 294 13.56 12.16 -0.85
N ASP A 295 13.65 13.33 -0.22
CA ASP A 295 14.39 14.49 -0.75
C ASP A 295 15.51 14.97 0.20
N ASN A 296 15.52 14.50 1.45
CA ASN A 296 16.47 14.93 2.47
C ASN A 296 16.88 13.82 3.46
N ALA A 297 17.92 14.10 4.26
CA ALA A 297 18.50 13.14 5.20
C ALA A 297 17.53 12.67 6.31
N THR A 298 16.57 13.50 6.74
CA THR A 298 15.55 13.08 7.73
C THR A 298 14.63 12.02 7.14
N GLN A 299 14.14 12.24 5.92
CA GLN A 299 13.34 11.23 5.21
C GLN A 299 14.17 9.98 4.88
N MET A 300 15.46 10.13 4.56
CA MET A 300 16.35 8.97 4.37
C MET A 300 16.49 8.14 5.66
N ALA A 301 16.58 8.77 6.83
CA ALA A 301 16.59 8.06 8.12
C ALA A 301 15.27 7.34 8.43
N VAL A 302 14.12 7.89 7.99
CA VAL A 302 12.83 7.19 8.02
C VAL A 302 12.86 5.97 7.09
N LEU A 303 13.34 6.12 5.86
CA LEU A 303 13.44 5.03 4.88
C LEU A 303 14.33 3.89 5.37
N THR A 304 15.50 4.20 5.94
CA THR A 304 16.39 3.20 6.57
C THR A 304 15.66 2.42 7.67
N SER A 305 14.75 3.04 8.43
CA SER A 305 13.92 2.30 9.40
C SER A 305 12.93 1.33 8.73
N TYR A 306 12.27 1.73 7.64
CA TYR A 306 11.37 0.86 6.87
C TYR A 306 12.11 -0.35 6.28
N HIS A 307 13.35 -0.15 5.80
CA HIS A 307 14.19 -1.22 5.29
C HIS A 307 14.72 -2.15 6.40
N GLN A 308 15.13 -1.61 7.55
CA GLN A 308 15.53 -2.43 8.71
C GLN A 308 14.36 -3.31 9.16
N THR A 309 13.17 -2.73 9.32
CA THR A 309 11.96 -3.47 9.72
C THR A 309 11.58 -4.56 8.72
N PHE A 310 11.78 -4.33 7.41
CA PHE A 310 11.63 -5.37 6.39
C PHE A 310 12.64 -6.51 6.57
N ILE A 311 13.92 -6.20 6.74
CA ILE A 311 14.98 -7.20 6.96
C ILE A 311 14.68 -8.02 8.21
N ASP A 312 14.40 -7.35 9.33
CA ASP A 312 14.09 -7.98 10.61
C ASP A 312 12.84 -8.89 10.50
N ALA A 313 11.76 -8.40 9.87
CA ALA A 313 10.54 -9.18 9.62
C ALA A 313 10.85 -10.45 8.81
N VAL A 314 11.50 -10.33 7.65
CA VAL A 314 11.83 -11.48 6.79
C VAL A 314 12.74 -12.47 7.51
N ARG A 315 13.84 -11.99 8.12
CA ARG A 315 14.83 -12.84 8.81
C ARG A 315 14.19 -13.56 10.00
N SER A 316 13.28 -12.92 10.74
CA SER A 316 12.60 -13.52 11.90
C SER A 316 11.78 -14.77 11.57
N THR A 317 11.30 -14.91 10.32
CA THR A 317 10.55 -16.11 9.88
C THR A 317 11.44 -17.35 9.73
N GLY A 318 12.76 -17.19 9.67
CA GLY A 318 13.72 -18.29 9.60
C GLY A 318 13.59 -19.16 8.33
N GLY A 319 13.96 -20.44 8.43
CA GLY A 319 14.10 -21.30 7.25
C GLY A 319 15.04 -20.69 6.22
N LYS A 320 14.68 -20.78 4.94
CA LYS A 320 15.43 -20.17 3.83
C LYS A 320 15.46 -18.63 3.86
N ASN A 321 14.47 -18.00 4.51
CA ASN A 321 14.44 -16.55 4.67
C ASN A 321 15.54 -16.02 5.61
N ALA A 322 16.19 -16.89 6.38
CA ALA A 322 17.42 -16.53 7.08
C ALA A 322 18.56 -16.16 6.11
N TYR A 323 18.60 -16.78 4.93
CA TYR A 323 19.70 -16.64 3.96
C TYR A 323 19.28 -15.95 2.64
N ARG A 324 17.99 -15.68 2.43
CA ARG A 324 17.46 -15.06 1.21
C ARG A 324 18.09 -13.70 0.96
N THR A 325 18.52 -13.45 -0.28
CA THR A 325 19.03 -12.13 -0.68
C THR A 325 17.89 -11.12 -0.67
N LEU A 326 18.10 -10.00 0.03
CA LEU A 326 17.12 -8.92 0.18
C LEU A 326 17.60 -7.67 -0.55
N VAL A 327 16.66 -6.83 -0.96
CA VAL A 327 16.92 -5.67 -1.80
C VAL A 327 16.30 -4.43 -1.17
N VAL A 328 17.10 -3.38 -1.01
CA VAL A 328 16.70 -2.09 -0.41
C VAL A 328 16.82 -0.97 -1.43
N GLN A 329 15.84 -0.06 -1.44
CA GLN A 329 15.64 0.88 -2.53
C GLN A 329 16.35 2.20 -2.25
N GLY A 330 16.86 2.82 -3.31
CA GLY A 330 17.32 4.19 -3.26
C GLY A 330 16.19 5.17 -2.95
N PRO A 331 16.49 6.35 -2.37
CA PRO A 331 15.54 7.47 -2.25
C PRO A 331 14.96 7.85 -3.62
N SER A 332 13.62 7.74 -3.76
CA SER A 332 12.89 7.85 -5.03
C SER A 332 13.42 6.96 -6.16
N THR A 333 14.13 5.87 -5.82
CA THR A 333 14.90 5.02 -6.75
C THR A 333 15.86 5.78 -7.69
N ASP A 334 16.12 7.07 -7.40
CA ASP A 334 16.88 7.99 -8.24
C ASP A 334 18.37 7.90 -7.94
N ILE A 335 19.19 7.88 -8.99
CA ILE A 335 20.63 7.62 -8.89
C ILE A 335 21.36 8.76 -8.14
N ASP A 336 21.05 10.02 -8.43
CA ASP A 336 21.74 11.16 -7.81
C ASP A 336 21.34 11.35 -6.34
N LYS A 337 20.05 11.24 -6.01
CA LYS A 337 19.56 11.17 -4.63
C LYS A 337 20.19 10.00 -3.88
N THR A 338 20.30 8.82 -4.49
CA THR A 338 20.89 7.63 -3.85
C THR A 338 22.36 7.84 -3.56
N ASN A 339 23.15 8.32 -4.53
CA ASN A 339 24.56 8.64 -4.35
C ASN A 339 24.79 9.72 -3.27
N LYS A 340 23.86 10.67 -3.13
CA LYS A 340 23.94 11.79 -2.19
C LYS A 340 23.46 11.50 -0.77
N LEU A 341 22.43 10.66 -0.60
CA LEU A 341 21.74 10.43 0.68
C LEU A 341 21.95 9.02 1.25
N MET A 342 22.06 7.99 0.41
CA MET A 342 22.21 6.59 0.84
C MET A 342 23.69 6.27 1.13
N LEU A 343 24.23 6.95 2.15
CA LEU A 343 25.63 6.85 2.56
C LEU A 343 25.92 5.66 3.49
N THR A 344 24.87 5.02 4.01
CA THR A 344 24.92 3.80 4.82
C THR A 344 23.76 2.88 4.43
N LEU A 345 23.92 1.58 4.66
CA LEU A 345 22.87 0.58 4.50
C LEU A 345 22.27 0.19 5.86
N PRO A 346 21.05 -0.38 5.89
CA PRO A 346 20.53 -1.13 7.04
C PRO A 346 21.46 -2.28 7.45
N THR A 347 21.30 -2.79 8.67
CA THR A 347 22.06 -3.93 9.18
C THR A 347 21.35 -5.24 8.86
N ASP A 348 22.08 -6.19 8.27
CA ASP A 348 21.66 -7.59 8.18
C ASP A 348 22.53 -8.43 9.12
N GLN A 349 21.93 -9.42 9.78
CA GLN A 349 22.65 -10.37 10.64
C GLN A 349 23.41 -11.42 9.80
N VAL A 350 23.08 -11.57 8.52
CA VAL A 350 23.75 -12.48 7.59
C VAL A 350 24.55 -11.70 6.56
N ALA A 351 25.87 -11.82 6.62
CA ALA A 351 26.79 -11.11 5.74
C ALA A 351 26.56 -11.43 4.25
N ASN A 352 26.73 -10.42 3.40
CA ASN A 352 26.72 -10.52 1.94
C ASN A 352 25.38 -11.03 1.36
N ARG A 353 24.22 -10.70 1.97
CA ARG A 353 22.87 -11.05 1.49
C ARG A 353 21.98 -9.84 1.17
N MET A 354 22.57 -8.70 0.82
CA MET A 354 21.86 -7.48 0.46
C MET A 354 22.27 -6.94 -0.93
N MET A 355 21.32 -6.36 -1.67
CA MET A 355 21.52 -5.55 -2.87
C MET A 355 20.84 -4.19 -2.72
N VAL A 356 21.23 -3.21 -3.53
CA VAL A 356 20.56 -1.89 -3.64
C VAL A 356 19.78 -1.82 -4.95
N GLU A 357 18.63 -1.15 -4.97
CA GLU A 357 17.79 -0.97 -6.17
C GLU A 357 17.62 0.51 -6.54
N VAL A 358 17.79 0.82 -7.82
CA VAL A 358 17.54 2.12 -8.46
C VAL A 358 16.81 1.90 -9.78
N HIS A 359 16.13 2.92 -10.30
CA HIS A 359 15.43 2.90 -11.58
C HIS A 359 16.07 3.91 -12.57
N TYR A 360 15.77 3.81 -13.86
CA TYR A 360 16.31 4.70 -14.88
C TYR A 360 15.33 4.99 -16.02
N TYR A 361 14.78 6.20 -16.02
CA TYR A 361 13.94 6.75 -17.08
C TYR A 361 14.48 8.10 -17.61
N THR A 362 15.79 8.33 -17.46
CA THR A 362 16.46 9.54 -17.96
C THR A 362 16.75 9.38 -19.46
N PRO A 363 16.48 10.39 -20.31
CA PRO A 363 15.75 11.63 -20.02
C PRO A 363 14.23 11.41 -20.09
N TYR A 364 13.49 11.92 -19.09
CA TYR A 364 12.03 11.74 -18.98
C TYR A 364 11.29 12.14 -20.26
N ASN A 365 11.73 13.25 -20.87
CA ASN A 365 11.23 13.80 -22.13
C ASN A 365 11.26 12.79 -23.29
N PHE A 366 12.23 11.87 -23.31
CA PHE A 366 12.28 10.76 -24.26
C PHE A 366 11.50 9.55 -23.73
N ALA A 367 11.84 9.13 -22.50
CA ALA A 367 11.45 7.83 -21.96
C ALA A 367 9.97 7.68 -21.61
N LEU A 368 9.33 8.72 -21.05
CA LEU A 368 7.98 8.62 -20.47
C LEU A 368 7.03 9.77 -20.85
N MET A 369 7.54 10.93 -21.29
CA MET A 369 6.71 12.11 -21.53
C MET A 369 5.72 11.89 -22.69
N GLU A 370 4.42 11.84 -22.40
CA GLU A 370 3.36 11.55 -23.39
C GLU A 370 2.83 12.78 -24.14
N THR A 371 3.06 13.99 -23.63
CA THR A 371 2.59 15.27 -24.21
C THR A 371 3.61 16.38 -24.00
N ASP A 372 3.62 17.39 -24.88
CA ASP A 372 4.37 18.63 -24.65
C ASP A 372 3.76 19.41 -23.47
N GLN A 373 4.61 20.13 -22.74
CA GLN A 373 4.25 20.93 -21.56
C GLN A 373 4.97 22.29 -21.62
N ASP A 374 4.50 23.30 -20.88
CA ASP A 374 5.11 24.64 -20.89
C ASP A 374 6.59 24.65 -20.45
N TRP A 375 7.00 23.66 -19.66
CA TRP A 375 8.36 23.48 -19.17
C TRP A 375 9.24 22.58 -20.06
N GLY A 376 8.70 21.88 -21.06
CA GLY A 376 9.47 20.90 -21.82
C GLY A 376 8.71 20.21 -22.96
N LYS A 377 9.46 19.78 -23.97
CA LYS A 377 8.95 19.04 -25.14
C LYS A 377 9.24 17.57 -25.04
N MET A 378 8.36 16.73 -25.61
CA MET A 378 8.68 15.33 -25.86
C MET A 378 9.89 15.24 -26.79
N PHE A 379 10.87 14.41 -26.44
CA PHE A 379 11.92 13.97 -27.36
C PHE A 379 11.42 12.72 -28.09
N TYR A 380 11.58 12.71 -29.42
CA TYR A 380 11.30 11.54 -30.25
C TYR A 380 12.58 10.78 -30.59
N TYR A 381 13.72 11.46 -30.52
CA TYR A 381 15.03 10.98 -30.92
C TYR A 381 16.03 11.12 -29.75
N TRP A 382 16.97 10.19 -29.63
CA TRP A 382 17.95 10.12 -28.54
C TRP A 382 19.20 9.37 -29.00
N GLY A 383 20.37 9.84 -28.56
CA GLY A 383 21.66 9.30 -28.93
C GLY A 383 22.24 10.06 -30.12
N ALA A 384 23.52 10.44 -30.04
CA ALA A 384 24.12 11.43 -30.93
C ALA A 384 23.97 11.11 -32.43
N ASP A 385 24.10 9.83 -32.80
CA ASP A 385 24.00 9.34 -34.20
C ASP A 385 22.55 9.18 -34.71
N TYR A 386 21.53 9.33 -33.84
CA TYR A 386 20.11 9.15 -34.17
C TYR A 386 19.32 10.46 -34.16
N HIS A 387 19.98 11.61 -34.07
CA HIS A 387 19.32 12.90 -34.07
C HIS A 387 18.77 13.32 -35.44
N SER A 388 17.55 13.86 -35.44
CA SER A 388 16.89 14.37 -36.63
C SER A 388 17.49 15.70 -37.07
N THR A 389 17.74 15.80 -38.37
CA THR A 389 18.13 17.02 -39.07
C THR A 389 16.92 17.82 -39.58
N THR A 390 15.72 17.22 -39.60
CA THR A 390 14.49 17.82 -40.14
C THR A 390 13.51 18.28 -39.06
N ASP A 391 13.51 17.65 -37.88
CA ASP A 391 12.85 18.15 -36.67
C ASP A 391 13.81 18.09 -35.47
N PRO A 392 14.80 19.01 -35.40
CA PRO A 392 15.71 19.09 -34.28
C PRO A 392 15.04 19.54 -32.98
N THR A 393 13.76 19.95 -32.99
CA THR A 393 13.01 20.31 -31.77
C THR A 393 12.58 19.09 -30.95
N ARG A 394 12.83 17.88 -31.48
CA ARG A 394 12.51 16.56 -30.91
C ARG A 394 13.74 15.71 -30.61
N ASN A 395 14.93 16.25 -30.83
CA ASN A 395 16.19 15.67 -30.38
C ASN A 395 16.31 15.76 -28.86
N ALA A 396 17.09 14.87 -28.24
CA ALA A 396 17.44 15.00 -26.84
C ALA A 396 18.36 16.21 -26.64
N THR A 397 18.18 16.91 -25.53
CA THR A 397 19.02 18.08 -25.14
C THR A 397 19.73 17.87 -23.80
N TYR A 398 19.49 16.75 -23.14
CA TYR A 398 20.11 16.29 -21.89
C TYR A 398 19.89 14.77 -21.74
N GLY A 399 20.66 14.10 -20.89
CA GLY A 399 20.41 12.69 -20.55
C GLY A 399 20.83 11.69 -21.63
N GLU A 400 21.76 12.08 -22.50
CA GLU A 400 22.34 11.21 -23.54
C GLU A 400 23.44 10.29 -22.98
N GLU A 401 24.18 9.58 -23.84
CA GLU A 401 25.19 8.58 -23.45
C GLU A 401 26.12 9.07 -22.35
N GLY A 402 26.64 10.29 -22.49
CA GLY A 402 27.58 10.89 -21.55
C GLY A 402 27.00 11.23 -20.17
N ASP A 403 25.67 11.30 -20.01
CA ASP A 403 25.02 11.48 -18.70
C ASP A 403 24.66 10.14 -18.07
N LEU A 404 24.17 9.20 -18.88
CA LEU A 404 23.94 7.80 -18.49
C LEU A 404 25.22 7.15 -17.94
N ASP A 405 26.35 7.33 -18.63
CA ASP A 405 27.66 6.82 -18.23
C ASP A 405 28.09 7.36 -16.85
N LYS A 406 27.88 8.66 -16.57
CA LYS A 406 28.18 9.27 -15.25
C LYS A 406 27.31 8.65 -14.16
N LEU A 407 26.00 8.56 -14.40
CA LEU A 407 25.02 8.05 -13.45
C LEU A 407 25.31 6.59 -13.08
N PHE A 408 25.50 5.71 -14.06
CA PHE A 408 25.81 4.30 -13.79
C PHE A 408 27.20 4.11 -13.17
N LYS A 409 28.19 4.93 -13.55
CA LYS A 409 29.51 4.94 -12.92
C LYS A 409 29.46 5.39 -11.45
N SER A 410 28.53 6.26 -11.07
CA SER A 410 28.30 6.64 -9.67
C SER A 410 27.85 5.44 -8.83
N MET A 411 26.86 4.67 -9.31
CA MET A 411 26.35 3.47 -8.63
C MET A 411 27.40 2.37 -8.52
N LYS A 412 28.22 2.18 -9.57
CA LYS A 412 29.38 1.29 -9.50
C LYS A 412 30.33 1.69 -8.36
N THR A 413 30.66 2.98 -8.28
CA THR A 413 31.62 3.53 -7.31
C THR A 413 31.05 3.52 -5.88
N GLN A 414 29.74 3.75 -5.72
CA GLN A 414 29.08 3.82 -4.42
C GLN A 414 28.74 2.45 -3.82
N PHE A 415 28.48 1.43 -4.64
CA PHE A 415 28.02 0.11 -4.17
C PHE A 415 28.81 -1.07 -4.75
N VAL A 416 28.88 -1.20 -6.09
CA VAL A 416 29.42 -2.42 -6.74
C VAL A 416 30.90 -2.63 -6.41
N ASP A 417 31.71 -1.57 -6.44
CA ASP A 417 33.14 -1.60 -6.08
C ASP A 417 33.38 -1.78 -4.56
N LYS A 418 32.31 -1.84 -3.76
CA LYS A 418 32.31 -2.19 -2.33
C LYS A 418 31.68 -3.57 -2.05
N GLY A 419 31.39 -4.36 -3.10
CA GLY A 419 30.81 -5.70 -2.98
C GLY A 419 29.28 -5.73 -2.79
N ILE A 420 28.59 -4.62 -3.05
CA ILE A 420 27.13 -4.51 -2.95
C ILE A 420 26.55 -4.45 -4.38
N PRO A 421 25.87 -5.50 -4.87
CA PRO A 421 25.28 -5.46 -6.20
C PRO A 421 24.16 -4.42 -6.30
N VAL A 422 23.99 -3.85 -7.50
CA VAL A 422 22.95 -2.87 -7.79
C VAL A 422 21.98 -3.44 -8.81
N LEU A 423 20.70 -3.50 -8.44
CA LEU A 423 19.58 -3.74 -9.34
C LEU A 423 19.20 -2.42 -10.01
N LEU A 424 19.20 -2.42 -11.33
CA LEU A 424 18.45 -1.44 -12.12
C LEU A 424 17.05 -2.02 -12.29
N GLY A 425 16.22 -1.87 -11.26
CA GLY A 425 14.93 -2.56 -11.09
C GLY A 425 13.90 -2.22 -12.17
N GLU A 426 14.00 -1.03 -12.73
CA GLU A 426 13.20 -0.59 -13.87
C GLU A 426 14.04 0.28 -14.80
N PHE A 427 13.94 0.05 -16.10
CA PHE A 427 14.31 1.01 -17.14
C PHE A 427 13.43 0.80 -18.38
N GLY A 428 13.21 1.86 -19.16
CA GLY A 428 12.46 1.74 -20.40
C GLY A 428 12.30 3.06 -21.14
N ALA A 429 11.76 2.96 -22.35
CA ALA A 429 11.26 4.10 -23.10
C ALA A 429 9.98 3.70 -23.84
N ILE A 430 8.98 4.59 -23.86
CA ILE A 430 7.70 4.35 -24.52
C ILE A 430 7.80 4.41 -26.05
N ARG A 431 6.96 3.64 -26.74
CA ARG A 431 6.90 3.54 -28.19
C ARG A 431 5.90 4.55 -28.77
N ARG A 432 6.35 5.50 -29.59
CA ARG A 432 5.55 6.62 -30.12
C ARG A 432 4.98 6.29 -31.51
N THR A 433 4.01 5.39 -31.59
CA THR A 433 3.40 4.94 -32.87
C THR A 433 2.39 5.90 -33.49
N THR A 434 2.20 7.10 -32.92
CA THR A 434 1.52 8.23 -33.59
C THR A 434 2.43 8.94 -34.61
N LEU A 435 3.75 8.74 -34.52
CA LEU A 435 4.69 9.15 -35.57
C LEU A 435 4.49 8.30 -36.83
N THR A 436 4.84 8.85 -37.98
CA THR A 436 4.75 8.16 -39.28
C THR A 436 5.99 8.40 -40.14
N GLY A 437 6.18 7.59 -41.19
CA GLY A 437 7.30 7.72 -42.13
C GLY A 437 8.67 7.71 -41.46
N ASP A 438 9.58 8.55 -41.96
CA ASP A 438 10.97 8.62 -41.48
C ASP A 438 11.08 9.01 -40.01
N ALA A 439 10.14 9.83 -39.49
CA ALA A 439 10.08 10.20 -38.07
C ALA A 439 9.78 8.99 -37.17
N LEU A 440 8.89 8.08 -37.60
CA LEU A 440 8.67 6.82 -36.89
C LEU A 440 9.90 5.92 -36.98
N THR A 441 10.48 5.76 -38.17
CA THR A 441 11.67 4.93 -38.39
C THR A 441 12.84 5.37 -37.50
N LEU A 442 13.11 6.68 -37.45
CA LEU A 442 14.19 7.25 -36.63
C LEU A 442 13.88 7.14 -35.13
N HIS A 443 12.64 7.40 -34.69
CA HIS A 443 12.25 7.20 -33.29
C HIS A 443 12.43 5.75 -32.84
N LEU A 444 12.02 4.78 -33.65
CA LEU A 444 12.16 3.36 -33.32
C LEU A 444 13.63 2.93 -33.28
N ALA A 445 14.47 3.47 -34.17
CA ALA A 445 15.91 3.29 -34.13
C ALA A 445 16.55 3.90 -32.86
N SER A 446 16.20 5.15 -32.50
CA SER A 446 16.62 5.80 -31.26
C SER A 446 16.23 4.98 -30.02
N ARG A 447 14.98 4.49 -29.97
CA ARG A 447 14.49 3.69 -28.83
C ARG A 447 15.21 2.34 -28.74
N ALA A 448 15.46 1.67 -29.86
CA ALA A 448 16.27 0.45 -29.87
C ALA A 448 17.69 0.73 -29.35
N TYR A 449 18.35 1.79 -29.84
CA TYR A 449 19.67 2.18 -29.41
C TYR A 449 19.73 2.56 -27.91
N TYR A 450 18.76 3.33 -27.40
CA TYR A 450 18.62 3.64 -25.97
C TYR A 450 18.60 2.38 -25.11
N LEU A 451 17.72 1.42 -25.43
CA LEU A 451 17.58 0.18 -24.66
C LEU A 451 18.86 -0.68 -24.72
N LYS A 452 19.52 -0.73 -25.89
CA LYS A 452 20.83 -1.38 -26.05
C LYS A 452 21.92 -0.71 -25.21
N TYR A 453 21.97 0.61 -25.21
CA TYR A 453 22.98 1.39 -24.49
C TYR A 453 22.81 1.28 -22.97
N VAL A 454 21.57 1.38 -22.47
CA VAL A 454 21.24 1.15 -21.05
C VAL A 454 21.68 -0.24 -20.60
N VAL A 455 21.29 -1.32 -21.30
CA VAL A 455 21.68 -2.69 -20.92
C VAL A 455 23.20 -2.87 -20.95
N LYS A 456 23.86 -2.38 -22.00
CA LYS A 456 25.32 -2.45 -22.15
C LYS A 456 26.05 -1.75 -21.01
N GLN A 457 25.67 -0.52 -20.66
CA GLN A 457 26.34 0.24 -19.62
C GLN A 457 25.97 -0.22 -18.21
N ALA A 458 24.75 -0.73 -17.99
CA ALA A 458 24.39 -1.39 -16.73
C ALA A 458 25.31 -2.60 -16.49
N LYS A 459 25.41 -3.51 -17.48
CA LYS A 459 26.33 -4.66 -17.46
C LYS A 459 27.79 -4.22 -17.23
N ALA A 460 28.27 -3.22 -17.95
CA ALA A 460 29.65 -2.71 -17.83
C ALA A 460 29.96 -2.10 -16.45
N ASN A 461 28.94 -1.61 -15.74
CA ASN A 461 29.04 -1.07 -14.39
C ASN A 461 28.66 -2.08 -13.29
N GLY A 462 28.37 -3.34 -13.63
CA GLY A 462 27.96 -4.38 -12.67
C GLY A 462 26.57 -4.16 -12.07
N MET A 463 25.72 -3.40 -12.76
CA MET A 463 24.30 -3.23 -12.45
C MET A 463 23.48 -4.29 -13.21
N LEU A 464 22.37 -4.72 -12.62
CA LEU A 464 21.49 -5.77 -13.16
C LEU A 464 20.25 -5.13 -13.81
N PRO A 465 20.14 -5.06 -15.16
CA PRO A 465 19.03 -4.37 -15.84
C PRO A 465 17.73 -5.19 -15.86
N PHE A 466 16.62 -4.60 -15.41
CA PHE A 466 15.26 -5.13 -15.50
C PHE A 466 14.37 -4.19 -16.32
N TYR A 467 13.93 -4.64 -17.49
CA TYR A 467 13.12 -3.82 -18.41
C TYR A 467 11.71 -3.58 -17.86
N TRP A 468 11.19 -2.36 -17.99
CA TRP A 468 9.82 -2.02 -17.62
C TRP A 468 8.82 -2.29 -18.75
N ASP A 469 8.12 -3.41 -18.65
CA ASP A 469 7.03 -3.79 -19.54
C ASP A 469 5.70 -3.59 -18.82
N ALA A 470 4.92 -2.61 -19.26
CA ALA A 470 3.58 -2.33 -18.74
C ALA A 470 2.49 -3.16 -19.44
N GLY A 471 2.85 -4.04 -20.38
CA GLY A 471 1.95 -4.85 -21.21
C GLY A 471 1.16 -4.10 -22.28
N GLY A 472 0.99 -2.78 -22.13
CA GLY A 472 0.41 -1.91 -23.15
C GLY A 472 1.24 -1.91 -24.44
N ILE A 473 0.61 -2.30 -25.55
CA ILE A 473 1.17 -2.29 -26.90
C ILE A 473 0.65 -1.09 -27.71
N GLY A 474 1.37 -0.68 -28.75
CA GLY A 474 1.02 0.48 -29.58
C GLY A 474 1.61 1.80 -29.07
N ASN A 475 0.83 2.88 -29.10
CA ASN A 475 1.33 4.22 -28.76
C ASN A 475 1.44 4.43 -27.25
N ASN A 476 2.55 5.05 -26.82
CA ASN A 476 2.96 5.25 -25.43
C ASN A 476 3.14 3.94 -24.63
N GLY A 477 3.05 2.78 -25.29
CA GLY A 477 3.25 1.47 -24.69
C GLY A 477 4.73 1.09 -24.53
N SER A 478 5.02 0.20 -23.58
CA SER A 478 6.32 -0.47 -23.42
C SER A 478 6.26 -1.99 -23.59
N GLY A 479 5.11 -2.57 -23.96
CA GLY A 479 4.95 -4.02 -24.13
C GLY A 479 5.88 -4.63 -25.19
N LEU A 480 6.77 -5.53 -24.77
CA LEU A 480 7.54 -6.42 -25.65
C LEU A 480 6.69 -7.60 -26.14
N PHE A 481 5.75 -8.04 -25.30
CA PHE A 481 4.90 -9.21 -25.54
C PHE A 481 3.43 -8.80 -25.61
N ASP A 482 2.71 -9.34 -26.60
CA ASP A 482 1.26 -9.45 -26.52
C ASP A 482 0.93 -10.50 -25.44
N ARG A 483 0.49 -10.04 -24.27
CA ARG A 483 0.19 -10.90 -23.12
C ARG A 483 -1.11 -11.69 -23.29
N THR A 484 -1.98 -11.32 -24.25
CA THR A 484 -3.20 -12.07 -24.57
C THR A 484 -2.88 -13.28 -25.45
N ASN A 485 -2.11 -13.06 -26.51
CA ASN A 485 -1.74 -14.10 -27.49
C ASN A 485 -0.46 -14.86 -27.11
N ASN A 486 0.31 -14.36 -26.15
CA ASN A 486 1.60 -14.91 -25.70
C ASN A 486 2.63 -14.96 -26.85
N THR A 487 2.77 -13.83 -27.55
CA THR A 487 3.68 -13.65 -28.70
C THR A 487 4.56 -12.41 -28.56
N VAL A 488 5.77 -12.43 -29.14
CA VAL A 488 6.63 -11.23 -29.22
C VAL A 488 5.99 -10.18 -30.14
N TYR A 489 5.78 -8.98 -29.61
CA TYR A 489 5.24 -7.82 -30.32
C TYR A 489 6.38 -6.86 -30.76
N ASP A 490 7.29 -6.50 -29.86
CA ASP A 490 8.41 -5.58 -30.15
C ASP A 490 9.75 -6.33 -30.22
N SER A 491 9.92 -7.09 -31.31
CA SER A 491 11.16 -7.84 -31.58
C SER A 491 12.39 -6.93 -31.75
N GLN A 492 12.22 -5.66 -32.13
CA GLN A 492 13.31 -4.71 -32.29
C GLN A 492 13.85 -4.28 -30.92
N ALA A 493 12.97 -3.89 -29.99
CA ALA A 493 13.37 -3.57 -28.62
C ALA A 493 14.01 -4.77 -27.91
N LEU A 494 13.41 -5.96 -28.07
CA LEU A 494 13.96 -7.20 -27.52
C LEU A 494 15.37 -7.49 -28.05
N SER A 495 15.55 -7.49 -29.37
CA SER A 495 16.86 -7.77 -30.00
C SER A 495 17.92 -6.76 -29.56
N ALA A 496 17.57 -5.48 -29.48
CA ALA A 496 18.50 -4.43 -29.05
C ALA A 496 18.99 -4.62 -27.60
N MET A 497 18.13 -5.07 -26.68
CA MET A 497 18.54 -5.42 -25.31
C MET A 497 19.42 -6.66 -25.27
N LEU A 498 19.13 -7.69 -26.08
CA LEU A 498 19.97 -8.89 -26.20
C LEU A 498 21.33 -8.60 -26.83
N GLU A 499 21.42 -7.61 -27.74
CA GLU A 499 22.68 -7.06 -28.24
C GLU A 499 23.44 -6.25 -27.19
N GLY A 500 22.73 -5.60 -26.25
CA GLY A 500 23.34 -4.92 -25.09
C GLY A 500 24.00 -5.89 -24.10
N LEU A 501 23.62 -7.18 -24.12
CA LEU A 501 24.23 -8.23 -23.30
C LEU A 501 25.54 -8.80 -23.88
N GLN A 502 26.01 -8.35 -25.04
CA GLN A 502 27.23 -8.80 -25.70
C GLN A 502 28.43 -7.94 -25.27
#